data_AF-I3C6N5-F1
#
_entry.id   AF-I3C6N5-F1
#
_cell.length_a   1.000
_cell.length_b   1.000
_cell.length_c   1.000
_cell.angle_alpha   90.00
_cell.angle_beta   90.00
_cell.angle_gamma   90.00
#
_symmetry.space_group_name_H-M   'P 1'
#
loop_
_entity.id
_entity.type
_entity.pdbx_description
1 polymer ?
#
loop_
_entity_poly.entity_id
_entity_poly.type
_entity_poly.pdbx_seq_one_letter_code
_entity_poly.pdbx_strand_id
1 'polypeptide(L)'
;MKIIILVVFIGLSNLLNAQHENSHVADKPLYRDPIHNGAADPCVIWNKKEQLWYMFYTNRRANIDSLDNVSWVHGTEIGIATSSNNGSTWSYKGICTIDYQPTDQYSYWAPEVIENKGIYHMFLTYVPGIFSDWYHERKIIHLTSSDLINWDFVMELKLASERVIDADIIKLPNGNWRLFYNNENDGKSIYYTDSDNLNQWPNPSKKAVKERGEGPVVFKWKELYWMICDSWDGLSVYNSTDLTNWNKQEHNILKEPGKGIDDQVKGGHPDVVIDNGKAYIFYFTHPGRVPSNKGKDSYETRRSSIQVAELHFNEKDITITCNRDQKVTLNLTRIMH
;
A
#
# COMPACT_ATOMS: atom_id res chain seq x y z
N MET A 1 62.85 -50.27 -8.75
CA MET A 1 61.85 -49.96 -7.70
C MET A 1 61.17 -48.65 -8.09
N LYS A 2 59.99 -48.72 -8.73
CA LYS A 2 59.26 -47.53 -9.21
C LYS A 2 58.22 -47.15 -8.17
N ILE A 3 58.34 -45.95 -7.60
CA ILE A 3 57.36 -45.38 -6.67
C ILE A 3 56.26 -44.75 -7.51
N ILE A 4 55.03 -45.26 -7.39
CA ILE A 4 53.83 -44.67 -7.99
C ILE A 4 53.26 -43.70 -6.94
N ILE A 5 53.27 -42.40 -7.26
CA ILE A 5 52.61 -41.37 -6.47
C ILE A 5 51.14 -41.35 -6.89
N LEU A 6 50.27 -41.79 -5.99
CA LEU A 6 48.81 -41.69 -6.14
C LEU A 6 48.38 -40.26 -5.75
N VAL A 7 48.03 -39.44 -6.74
CA VAL A 7 47.42 -38.13 -6.51
C VAL A 7 45.94 -38.35 -6.23
N VAL A 8 45.53 -38.15 -4.98
CA VAL A 8 44.12 -38.17 -4.56
C VAL A 8 43.51 -36.81 -4.89
N PHE A 9 42.65 -36.78 -5.92
CA PHE A 9 41.78 -35.63 -6.18
C PHE A 9 40.68 -35.60 -5.11
N ILE A 10 40.79 -34.68 -4.15
CA ILE A 10 39.69 -34.36 -3.23
C ILE A 10 38.72 -33.47 -4.01
N GLY A 11 37.58 -34.04 -4.41
CA GLY A 11 36.49 -33.29 -4.98
C GLY A 11 35.91 -32.34 -3.94
N LEU A 12 36.05 -31.03 -4.17
CA LEU A 12 35.22 -30.03 -3.50
C LEU A 12 33.79 -30.20 -4.02
N SER A 13 32.96 -30.87 -3.24
CA SER A 13 31.50 -30.80 -3.39
C SER A 13 31.07 -29.37 -3.09
N ASN A 14 30.69 -28.63 -4.14
CA ASN A 14 29.90 -27.42 -4.01
C ASN A 14 28.56 -27.82 -3.34
N LEU A 15 28.49 -27.65 -2.02
CA LEU A 15 27.23 -27.58 -1.30
C LEU A 15 26.56 -26.27 -1.74
N LEU A 16 25.81 -26.34 -2.84
CA LEU A 16 24.70 -25.43 -3.06
C LEU A 16 23.76 -25.61 -1.86
N ASN A 17 23.82 -24.68 -0.91
CA ASN A 17 22.73 -24.46 0.02
C ASN A 17 21.50 -24.12 -0.83
N ALA A 18 20.73 -25.14 -1.20
CA ALA A 18 19.32 -24.94 -1.47
C ALA A 18 18.74 -24.44 -0.14
N GLN A 19 18.66 -23.11 0.02
CA GLN A 19 17.65 -22.57 0.91
C GLN A 19 16.34 -23.16 0.41
N HIS A 20 15.78 -24.10 1.17
CA HIS A 20 14.39 -24.46 1.04
C HIS A 20 13.62 -23.17 1.31
N GLU A 21 13.33 -22.43 0.26
CA GLU A 21 12.38 -21.33 0.29
C GLU A 21 11.05 -21.98 0.65
N ASN A 22 10.68 -21.89 1.93
CA ASN A 22 9.35 -22.26 2.39
C ASN A 22 8.38 -21.20 1.85
N SER A 23 8.13 -21.24 0.55
CA SER A 23 7.16 -20.39 -0.11
C SER A 23 5.78 -20.88 0.35
N HIS A 24 5.11 -20.12 1.20
CA HIS A 24 3.81 -20.48 1.73
C HIS A 24 2.70 -19.82 0.90
N VAL A 25 1.63 -20.57 0.66
CA VAL A 25 0.40 -19.99 0.11
C VAL A 25 -0.09 -18.92 1.08
N ALA A 26 -0.36 -17.73 0.58
CA ALA A 26 -0.85 -16.62 1.38
C ALA A 26 -2.27 -16.90 1.90
N ASP A 27 -2.55 -16.45 3.11
CA ASP A 27 -3.88 -16.57 3.70
C ASP A 27 -4.92 -15.79 2.87
N LYS A 28 -6.18 -16.25 2.90
CA LYS A 28 -7.30 -15.60 2.21
C LYS A 28 -8.56 -15.60 3.10
N PRO A 29 -8.94 -14.46 3.73
CA PRO A 29 -8.31 -13.14 3.67
C PRO A 29 -6.87 -13.15 4.17
N LEU A 30 -6.05 -12.23 3.67
CA LEU A 30 -4.65 -12.12 4.08
C LEU A 30 -4.53 -11.61 5.51
N TYR A 31 -5.34 -10.61 5.87
CA TYR A 31 -5.30 -10.02 7.21
C TYR A 31 -6.64 -9.39 7.60
N ARG A 32 -6.97 -9.51 8.88
CA ARG A 32 -8.07 -8.78 9.54
C ARG A 32 -7.54 -8.19 10.83
N ASP A 33 -7.83 -6.92 11.04
CA ASP A 33 -7.47 -6.23 12.28
C ASP A 33 -8.26 -6.82 13.47
N PRO A 34 -7.60 -7.32 14.53
CA PRO A 34 -8.30 -7.91 15.66
C PRO A 34 -8.92 -6.88 16.61
N ILE A 35 -8.58 -5.59 16.50
CA ILE A 35 -9.00 -4.55 17.44
C ILE A 35 -10.33 -3.91 17.02
N HIS A 36 -10.39 -3.40 15.79
CA HIS A 36 -11.53 -2.68 15.23
C HIS A 36 -12.14 -3.35 14.00
N ASN A 37 -11.47 -4.34 13.41
CA ASN A 37 -11.92 -5.10 12.24
C ASN A 37 -12.14 -4.25 10.98
N GLY A 38 -11.40 -3.13 10.88
CA GLY A 38 -11.50 -2.15 9.80
C GLY A 38 -10.18 -1.86 9.12
N ALA A 39 -9.35 -2.88 8.87
CA ALA A 39 -8.08 -2.73 8.15
C ALA A 39 -8.34 -2.30 6.69
N ALA A 40 -7.76 -1.18 6.28
CA ALA A 40 -7.87 -0.61 4.94
C ALA A 40 -6.56 0.07 4.52
N ASP A 41 -6.43 0.40 3.24
CA ASP A 41 -5.35 1.22 2.68
C ASP A 41 -3.96 0.71 3.13
N PRO A 42 -3.59 -0.55 2.78
CA PRO A 42 -2.36 -1.17 3.27
C PRO A 42 -1.12 -0.48 2.66
N CYS A 43 0.01 -0.52 3.36
CA CYS A 43 1.34 -0.18 2.85
C CYS A 43 2.38 -1.18 3.40
N VAL A 44 3.08 -1.87 2.51
CA VAL A 44 3.93 -3.02 2.83
C VAL A 44 5.41 -2.68 2.65
N ILE A 45 6.19 -2.80 3.73
CA ILE A 45 7.62 -2.47 3.72
C ILE A 45 8.43 -3.47 4.55
N TRP A 46 9.69 -3.69 4.14
CA TRP A 46 10.64 -4.50 4.90
C TRP A 46 11.27 -3.71 6.07
N ASN A 47 11.09 -4.20 7.29
CA ASN A 47 11.81 -3.70 8.46
C ASN A 47 13.20 -4.33 8.53
N LYS A 48 14.24 -3.54 8.23
CA LYS A 48 15.63 -4.02 8.17
C LYS A 48 16.16 -4.43 9.54
N LYS A 49 15.73 -3.75 10.61
CA LYS A 49 16.20 -3.97 11.99
C LYS A 49 15.59 -5.23 12.59
N GLU A 50 14.28 -5.40 12.45
CA GLU A 50 13.58 -6.58 12.99
C GLU A 50 13.62 -7.79 12.06
N GLN A 51 14.00 -7.59 10.79
CA GLN A 51 13.95 -8.62 9.76
C GLN A 51 12.56 -9.25 9.62
N LEU A 52 11.55 -8.38 9.59
CA LEU A 52 10.15 -8.73 9.40
C LEU A 52 9.56 -7.86 8.30
N TRP A 53 8.61 -8.43 7.56
CA TRP A 53 7.73 -7.64 6.71
C TRP A 53 6.72 -6.93 7.59
N TYR A 54 6.51 -5.64 7.33
CA TYR A 54 5.55 -4.78 8.00
C TYR A 54 4.45 -4.42 7.00
N MET A 55 3.22 -4.37 7.49
CA MET A 55 2.07 -3.80 6.80
C MET A 55 1.47 -2.75 7.70
N PHE A 56 1.60 -1.50 7.30
CA PHE A 56 0.81 -0.40 7.84
C PHE A 56 -0.58 -0.44 7.22
N TYR A 57 -1.59 -0.04 7.97
CA TYR A 57 -2.95 0.06 7.45
C TYR A 57 -3.72 1.18 8.17
N THR A 58 -4.59 1.86 7.43
CA THR A 58 -5.65 2.65 8.04
C THR A 58 -6.50 1.73 8.89
N ASN A 59 -6.65 2.03 10.18
CA ASN A 59 -7.63 1.36 11.02
C ASN A 59 -8.95 2.12 11.00
N ARG A 60 -10.08 1.41 11.08
CA ARG A 60 -11.44 1.98 11.10
C ARG A 60 -12.26 1.26 12.15
N ARG A 61 -13.05 1.99 12.94
CA ARG A 61 -13.83 1.53 14.10
C ARG A 61 -15.09 0.74 13.70
N ALA A 62 -14.92 -0.28 12.85
CA ALA A 62 -16.04 -1.01 12.26
C ALA A 62 -16.90 -1.76 13.30
N ASN A 63 -16.28 -2.20 14.39
CA ASN A 63 -16.92 -2.93 15.50
C ASN A 63 -17.63 -2.04 16.54
N ILE A 64 -17.67 -0.72 16.35
CA ILE A 64 -18.40 0.18 17.25
C ILE A 64 -19.80 0.41 16.69
N ASP A 65 -20.80 -0.02 17.46
CA ASP A 65 -22.21 0.20 17.14
C ASP A 65 -22.61 1.67 17.37
N SER A 66 -23.74 2.07 16.76
CA SER A 66 -24.36 3.38 16.99
C SER A 66 -23.48 4.61 16.68
N LEU A 67 -22.46 4.45 15.84
CA LEU A 67 -21.71 5.57 15.26
C LEU A 67 -22.49 6.20 14.11
N ASP A 68 -22.50 7.53 14.05
CA ASP A 68 -23.18 8.31 13.02
C ASP A 68 -22.46 8.22 11.67
N ASN A 69 -23.16 7.79 10.63
CA ASN A 69 -22.75 7.82 9.23
C ASN A 69 -21.31 7.32 9.01
N VAL A 70 -20.36 8.23 8.75
CA VAL A 70 -18.97 7.89 8.38
C VAL A 70 -18.01 8.04 9.55
N SER A 71 -18.48 8.40 10.74
CA SER A 71 -17.61 8.59 11.92
C SER A 71 -16.79 7.36 12.27
N TRP A 72 -17.23 6.15 11.89
CA TRP A 72 -16.46 4.91 12.06
C TRP A 72 -15.15 4.86 11.25
N VAL A 73 -14.98 5.68 10.20
CA VAL A 73 -13.70 5.77 9.46
C VAL A 73 -12.70 6.73 10.10
N HIS A 74 -13.09 7.41 11.18
CA HIS A 74 -12.29 8.40 11.90
C HIS A 74 -11.91 7.91 13.30
N GLY A 75 -11.00 8.62 13.97
CA GLY A 75 -10.68 8.43 15.38
C GLY A 75 -9.72 7.27 15.65
N THR A 76 -8.77 7.05 14.75
CA THR A 76 -7.86 5.89 14.79
C THR A 76 -6.45 6.27 14.37
N GLU A 77 -5.50 5.60 15.01
CA GLU A 77 -4.10 5.55 14.61
C GLU A 77 -3.87 4.56 13.44
N ILE A 78 -2.66 4.57 12.90
CA ILE A 78 -2.21 3.60 11.90
C ILE A 78 -1.86 2.28 12.58
N GLY A 79 -2.50 1.20 12.15
CA GLY A 79 -2.24 -0.15 12.63
C GLY A 79 -1.01 -0.77 11.97
N ILE A 80 -0.41 -1.74 12.64
CA ILE A 80 0.76 -2.47 12.17
C ILE A 80 0.49 -3.97 12.29
N ALA A 81 0.63 -4.67 11.16
CA ALA A 81 0.75 -6.11 11.11
C ALA A 81 2.15 -6.51 10.65
N THR A 82 2.62 -7.69 11.05
CA THR A 82 3.94 -8.21 10.65
C THR A 82 3.86 -9.62 10.11
N SER A 83 4.78 -9.94 9.20
CA SER A 83 4.97 -11.27 8.65
C SER A 83 6.43 -11.70 8.80
N SER A 84 6.62 -12.88 9.40
CA SER A 84 7.92 -13.55 9.55
C SER A 84 8.15 -14.67 8.54
N ASN A 85 7.19 -14.90 7.64
CA ASN A 85 7.21 -15.96 6.64
C ASN A 85 6.99 -15.40 5.22
N ASN A 86 7.79 -14.39 4.88
CA ASN A 86 7.90 -13.83 3.54
C ASN A 86 6.57 -13.28 2.97
N GLY A 87 5.71 -12.76 3.84
CA GLY A 87 4.43 -12.13 3.49
C GLY A 87 3.23 -13.07 3.46
N SER A 88 3.40 -14.38 3.66
CA SER A 88 2.29 -15.33 3.49
C SER A 88 1.24 -15.26 4.59
N THR A 89 1.64 -15.04 5.85
CA THR A 89 0.70 -14.84 6.97
C THR A 89 1.09 -13.61 7.78
N TRP A 90 0.09 -12.96 8.38
CA TRP A 90 0.25 -11.68 9.05
C TRP A 90 -0.34 -11.71 10.46
N SER A 91 0.38 -11.13 11.41
CA SER A 91 -0.04 -11.03 12.82
C SER A 91 -0.02 -9.58 13.28
N TYR A 92 -1.04 -9.20 14.06
CA TYR A 92 -1.12 -7.87 14.66
C TYR A 92 0.09 -7.59 15.54
N LYS A 93 0.71 -6.42 15.36
CA LYS A 93 1.85 -5.94 16.15
C LYS A 93 1.45 -4.79 17.08
N GLY A 94 0.58 -3.90 16.64
CA GLY A 94 0.23 -2.71 17.40
C GLY A 94 -0.24 -1.56 16.53
N ILE A 95 -0.01 -0.34 17.01
CA ILE A 95 -0.24 0.92 16.29
C ILE A 95 1.06 1.74 16.26
N CYS A 96 1.18 2.62 15.27
CA CYS A 96 2.26 3.61 15.23
C CYS A 96 2.16 4.59 16.40
N THR A 97 3.30 5.02 16.92
CA THR A 97 3.39 6.21 17.79
C THR A 97 3.80 7.40 16.92
N ILE A 98 2.91 8.38 16.77
CA ILE A 98 3.12 9.54 15.89
C ILE A 98 3.06 10.83 16.74
N ASP A 99 4.15 11.59 16.73
CA ASP A 99 4.27 12.88 17.43
C ASP A 99 3.67 14.04 16.61
N TYR A 100 2.38 13.91 16.25
CA TYR A 100 1.66 14.97 15.52
C TYR A 100 0.16 15.02 15.83
N GLN A 101 -0.22 15.62 16.95
CA GLN A 101 -1.63 15.69 17.37
C GLN A 101 -2.01 17.13 17.72
N PRO A 102 -2.07 18.05 16.74
CA PRO A 102 -2.39 19.45 16.99
C PRO A 102 -3.85 19.68 17.42
N THR A 103 -4.71 18.67 17.33
CA THR A 103 -6.11 18.70 17.78
C THR A 103 -6.43 17.54 18.72
N ASP A 104 -7.37 17.73 19.65
CA ASP A 104 -7.78 16.71 20.63
C ASP A 104 -8.39 15.45 20.00
N GLN A 105 -8.98 15.60 18.82
CA GLN A 105 -9.51 14.50 18.01
C GLN A 105 -8.86 14.54 16.63
N TYR A 106 -8.48 13.37 16.12
CA TYR A 106 -7.83 13.24 14.83
C TYR A 106 -8.07 11.85 14.24
N SER A 107 -7.72 11.69 12.97
CA SER A 107 -7.61 10.39 12.29
C SER A 107 -6.40 10.40 11.37
N TYR A 108 -5.75 9.25 11.22
CA TYR A 108 -4.72 9.06 10.20
C TYR A 108 -5.16 8.06 9.14
N TRP A 109 -4.94 8.37 7.87
CA TRP A 109 -5.34 7.52 6.74
C TRP A 109 -4.19 7.32 5.74
N ALA A 110 -4.24 6.18 5.05
CA ALA A 110 -3.46 5.83 3.87
C ALA A 110 -1.97 6.19 4.03
N PRO A 111 -1.24 5.45 4.90
CA PRO A 111 0.19 5.65 5.05
C PRO A 111 0.91 5.24 3.77
N GLU A 112 1.85 6.05 3.31
CA GLU A 112 2.88 5.64 2.35
C GLU A 112 4.24 5.69 3.02
N VAL A 113 5.02 4.61 2.90
CA VAL A 113 6.29 4.48 3.61
C VAL A 113 7.41 4.03 2.68
N ILE A 114 8.49 4.81 2.68
CA ILE A 114 9.73 4.49 1.96
C ILE A 114 10.95 4.54 2.88
N GLU A 115 12.05 3.92 2.47
CA GLU A 115 13.34 4.05 3.11
C GLU A 115 14.30 4.84 2.22
N ASN A 116 15.03 5.78 2.81
CA ASN A 116 16.08 6.51 2.12
C ASN A 116 17.26 6.80 3.07
N LYS A 117 18.42 6.23 2.76
CA LYS A 117 19.71 6.46 3.45
C LYS A 117 19.68 6.14 4.95
N GLY A 118 19.02 5.05 5.33
CA GLY A 118 18.89 4.54 6.69
C GLY A 118 17.74 5.14 7.49
N ILE A 119 16.93 6.03 6.89
CA ILE A 119 15.78 6.67 7.52
C ILE A 119 14.51 6.27 6.78
N TYR A 120 13.47 5.93 7.54
CA TYR A 120 12.15 5.71 7.00
C TYR A 120 11.38 7.03 6.95
N HIS A 121 10.68 7.27 5.84
CA HIS A 121 9.84 8.43 5.63
C HIS A 121 8.41 7.95 5.44
N MET A 122 7.46 8.54 6.17
CA MET A 122 6.03 8.30 5.98
C MET A 122 5.35 9.56 5.50
N PHE A 123 4.53 9.45 4.46
CA PHE A 123 3.62 10.48 4.00
C PHE A 123 2.21 10.02 4.34
N LEU A 124 1.51 10.81 5.15
CA LEU A 124 0.31 10.35 5.83
C LEU A 124 -0.79 11.37 5.73
N THR A 125 -2.01 10.91 5.46
CA THR A 125 -3.18 11.80 5.52
C THR A 125 -3.55 12.05 6.98
N TYR A 126 -3.58 13.32 7.38
CA TYR A 126 -4.06 13.79 8.66
C TYR A 126 -5.45 14.41 8.53
N VAL A 127 -6.38 13.98 9.38
CA VAL A 127 -7.73 14.51 9.49
C VAL A 127 -7.92 15.10 10.89
N PRO A 128 -8.19 16.41 11.04
CA PRO A 128 -8.27 17.10 12.34
C PRO A 128 -9.62 16.90 13.04
N GLY A 129 -10.10 15.66 13.15
CA GLY A 129 -11.32 15.37 13.90
C GLY A 129 -11.96 14.02 13.62
N ILE A 130 -13.09 13.81 14.29
CA ILE A 130 -14.05 12.74 14.03
C ILE A 130 -15.31 13.39 13.47
N PHE A 131 -15.66 13.03 12.24
CA PHE A 131 -16.75 13.68 11.51
C PHE A 131 -17.84 12.68 11.11
N SER A 132 -19.09 13.15 11.03
CA SER A 132 -20.23 12.37 10.55
C SER A 132 -20.51 12.56 9.06
N ASP A 133 -19.73 13.37 8.36
CA ASP A 133 -19.81 13.56 6.91
C ASP A 133 -18.42 13.71 6.27
N TRP A 134 -18.36 13.86 4.94
CA TRP A 134 -17.11 13.87 4.19
C TRP A 134 -16.54 15.26 3.91
N TYR A 135 -17.24 16.36 4.23
CA TYR A 135 -16.83 17.69 3.82
C TYR A 135 -15.97 18.40 4.87
N HIS A 136 -14.78 17.85 5.15
CA HIS A 136 -13.81 18.41 6.10
C HIS A 136 -12.39 18.55 5.54
N GLU A 137 -11.56 19.33 6.22
CA GLU A 137 -10.13 19.49 5.93
C GLU A 137 -9.38 18.15 6.07
N ARG A 138 -8.36 17.98 5.24
CA ARG A 138 -7.34 16.93 5.36
C ARG A 138 -6.08 17.36 4.64
N LYS A 139 -4.97 17.01 5.25
CA LYS A 139 -3.64 17.40 4.80
C LYS A 139 -2.76 16.17 4.71
N ILE A 140 -1.69 16.27 3.92
CA ILE A 140 -0.62 15.28 3.94
C ILE A 140 0.51 15.81 4.82
N ILE A 141 0.93 15.00 5.78
CA ILE A 141 2.07 15.27 6.66
C ILE A 141 3.23 14.36 6.31
N HIS A 142 4.45 14.83 6.55
CA HIS A 142 5.67 14.04 6.45
C HIS A 142 6.21 13.74 7.84
N LEU A 143 6.48 12.45 8.06
CA LEU A 143 7.04 11.90 9.28
C LEU A 143 8.33 11.14 8.97
N THR A 144 9.21 10.99 9.96
CA THR A 144 10.41 10.15 9.86
C THR A 144 10.52 9.16 11.01
N SER A 145 11.12 8.01 10.77
CA SER A 145 11.37 6.98 11.78
C SER A 145 12.69 6.26 11.55
N SER A 146 13.28 5.75 12.63
CA SER A 146 14.44 4.84 12.59
C SER A 146 14.06 3.38 12.85
N ASP A 147 12.82 3.10 13.28
CA ASP A 147 12.39 1.78 13.73
C ASP A 147 11.04 1.31 13.17
N LEU A 148 10.38 2.14 12.34
CA LEU A 148 9.05 1.91 11.76
C LEU A 148 7.90 1.87 12.79
N ILE A 149 8.14 2.29 14.04
CA ILE A 149 7.16 2.31 15.13
C ILE A 149 6.94 3.72 15.65
N ASN A 150 8.04 4.41 15.96
CA ASN A 150 8.04 5.76 16.50
C ASN A 150 8.33 6.75 15.38
N TRP A 151 7.41 7.70 15.17
CA TRP A 151 7.40 8.61 14.05
C TRP A 151 7.46 10.05 14.53
N ASP A 152 8.54 10.72 14.16
CA ASP A 152 8.77 12.14 14.43
C ASP A 152 8.16 12.98 13.31
N PHE A 153 7.45 14.04 13.69
CA PHE A 153 6.88 14.99 12.74
C PHE A 153 7.96 15.84 12.08
N VAL A 154 7.89 15.99 10.76
CA VAL A 154 8.77 16.86 9.98
C VAL A 154 8.03 18.11 9.51
N MET A 155 6.91 17.95 8.78
CA MET A 155 6.16 19.07 8.22
C MET A 155 4.76 18.69 7.75
N GLU A 156 3.85 19.67 7.69
CA GLU A 156 2.67 19.61 6.82
C GLU A 156 3.07 20.03 5.40
N LEU A 157 2.65 19.26 4.38
CA LEU A 157 2.93 19.60 3.00
C LEU A 157 1.97 20.68 2.48
N LYS A 158 2.54 21.70 1.84
CA LYS A 158 1.78 22.74 1.12
C LYS A 158 1.47 22.27 -0.29
N LEU A 159 0.31 21.62 -0.46
CA LEU A 159 -0.15 21.04 -1.73
C LEU A 159 -1.18 21.93 -2.43
N ALA A 160 -1.85 21.40 -3.46
CA ALA A 160 -2.75 22.17 -4.31
C ALA A 160 -4.00 22.72 -3.59
N SER A 161 -4.41 22.13 -2.46
CA SER A 161 -5.56 22.57 -1.67
C SER A 161 -5.48 22.06 -0.23
N GLU A 162 -6.44 22.47 0.59
CA GLU A 162 -6.70 22.03 1.97
C GLU A 162 -7.50 20.72 2.08
N ARG A 163 -7.72 20.03 0.94
CA ARG A 163 -8.44 18.75 0.87
C ARG A 163 -7.71 17.76 0.00
N VAL A 164 -6.62 17.25 0.56
CA VAL A 164 -5.69 16.32 -0.10
C VAL A 164 -5.50 15.07 0.75
N ILE A 165 -5.46 13.92 0.10
CA ILE A 165 -5.32 12.59 0.74
C ILE A 165 -4.42 11.68 -0.09
N ASP A 166 -4.09 10.54 0.50
CA ASP A 166 -3.57 9.35 -0.18
C ASP A 166 -2.29 9.63 -0.95
N ALA A 167 -1.22 9.93 -0.21
CA ALA A 167 0.09 10.14 -0.79
C ALA A 167 0.69 8.82 -1.29
N ASP A 168 1.48 8.89 -2.36
CA ASP A 168 2.36 7.81 -2.83
C ASP A 168 3.67 8.43 -3.35
N ILE A 169 4.81 7.77 -3.11
CA ILE A 169 6.13 8.33 -3.41
C ILE A 169 6.88 7.43 -4.38
N ILE A 170 7.41 8.03 -5.45
CA ILE A 170 8.36 7.37 -6.33
C ILE A 170 9.63 8.18 -6.54
N LYS A 171 10.76 7.46 -6.63
CA LYS A 171 12.04 8.05 -7.02
C LYS A 171 12.09 8.25 -8.54
N LEU A 172 12.41 9.46 -8.95
CA LEU A 172 12.60 9.85 -10.34
C LEU A 172 13.95 9.35 -10.89
N PRO A 173 14.09 9.15 -12.23
CA PRO A 173 15.35 8.73 -12.84
C PRO A 173 16.57 9.61 -12.55
N ASN A 174 16.34 10.90 -12.29
CA ASN A 174 17.39 11.85 -11.94
C ASN A 174 17.79 11.81 -10.45
N GLY A 175 17.18 10.93 -9.65
CA GLY A 175 17.44 10.78 -8.22
C GLY A 175 16.56 11.63 -7.31
N ASN A 176 15.77 12.55 -7.87
CA ASN A 176 14.75 13.31 -7.13
C ASN A 176 13.55 12.40 -6.78
N TRP A 177 12.57 12.97 -6.09
CA TRP A 177 11.38 12.31 -5.62
C TRP A 177 10.14 12.99 -6.16
N ARG A 178 9.11 12.21 -6.43
CA ARG A 178 7.78 12.68 -6.81
C ARG A 178 6.77 12.11 -5.84
N LEU A 179 5.91 12.99 -5.32
CA LEU A 179 4.76 12.64 -4.51
C LEU A 179 3.52 12.76 -5.37
N PHE A 180 2.79 11.67 -5.53
CA PHE A 180 1.44 11.64 -6.08
C PHE A 180 0.42 11.70 -4.93
N TYR A 181 -0.71 12.34 -5.17
CA TYR A 181 -1.78 12.46 -4.17
C TYR A 181 -3.12 12.79 -4.81
N ASN A 182 -4.21 12.54 -4.09
CA ASN A 182 -5.54 12.94 -4.51
C ASN A 182 -5.86 14.39 -4.11
N ASN A 183 -6.38 15.19 -5.04
CA ASN A 183 -6.89 16.53 -4.77
C ASN A 183 -8.42 16.55 -4.88
N GLU A 184 -9.09 16.51 -3.73
CA GLU A 184 -10.54 16.33 -3.71
C GLU A 184 -11.31 17.57 -4.14
N ASN A 185 -10.75 18.76 -3.94
CA ASN A 185 -11.32 20.02 -4.41
C ASN A 185 -11.36 20.14 -5.94
N ASP A 186 -10.53 19.36 -6.64
CA ASP A 186 -10.51 19.31 -8.11
C ASP A 186 -11.10 17.98 -8.62
N GLY A 187 -12.30 17.66 -8.14
CA GLY A 187 -13.06 16.49 -8.61
C GLY A 187 -12.45 15.14 -8.24
N LYS A 188 -11.57 15.11 -7.23
CA LYS A 188 -10.71 13.97 -6.87
C LYS A 188 -9.78 13.53 -7.99
N SER A 189 -9.17 14.50 -8.69
CA SER A 189 -8.09 14.25 -9.64
C SER A 189 -6.79 13.87 -8.91
N ILE A 190 -5.90 13.13 -9.56
CA ILE A 190 -4.56 12.85 -9.04
C ILE A 190 -3.61 13.97 -9.44
N TYR A 191 -2.87 14.47 -8.46
CA TYR A 191 -1.83 15.49 -8.61
C TYR A 191 -0.47 14.93 -8.26
N TYR A 192 0.57 15.66 -8.62
CA TYR A 192 1.93 15.41 -8.14
C TYR A 192 2.69 16.69 -7.84
N THR A 193 3.72 16.57 -7.00
CA THR A 193 4.79 17.56 -6.83
C THR A 193 6.14 16.86 -6.66
N ASP A 194 7.24 17.59 -6.88
CA ASP A 194 8.59 17.05 -6.89
C ASP A 194 9.44 17.66 -5.77
N SER A 195 10.30 16.83 -5.17
CA SER A 195 11.32 17.18 -4.19
C SER A 195 12.68 16.64 -4.61
N ASP A 196 13.75 17.36 -4.35
CA ASP A 196 15.12 16.86 -4.53
C ASP A 196 15.61 16.00 -3.35
N ASN A 197 14.96 16.10 -2.18
CA ASN A 197 15.51 15.55 -0.94
C ASN A 197 14.50 14.98 0.08
N LEU A 198 13.20 14.89 -0.28
CA LEU A 198 12.05 14.49 0.55
C LEU A 198 11.64 15.47 1.67
N ASN A 199 12.54 16.37 2.09
CA ASN A 199 12.31 17.26 3.24
C ASN A 199 11.76 18.63 2.83
N GLN A 200 11.70 18.93 1.54
CA GLN A 200 11.14 20.19 1.01
C GLN A 200 10.40 19.93 -0.30
N TRP A 201 9.23 20.56 -0.47
CA TRP A 201 8.39 20.43 -1.65
C TRP A 201 8.08 21.80 -2.26
N PRO A 202 9.08 22.50 -2.83
CA PRO A 202 8.93 23.88 -3.28
C PRO A 202 8.16 24.02 -4.60
N ASN A 203 8.04 22.93 -5.35
CA ASN A 203 7.44 22.96 -6.69
C ASN A 203 5.92 23.04 -6.61
N PRO A 204 5.28 23.86 -7.48
CA PRO A 204 3.84 23.90 -7.56
C PRO A 204 3.31 22.54 -8.03
N SER A 205 2.22 22.11 -7.42
CA SER A 205 1.58 20.86 -7.78
C SER A 205 1.02 20.90 -9.19
N LYS A 206 1.09 19.77 -9.89
CA LYS A 206 0.61 19.57 -11.26
C LYS A 206 -0.38 18.43 -11.30
N LYS A 207 -1.36 18.50 -12.19
CA LYS A 207 -2.35 17.44 -12.37
C LYS A 207 -1.74 16.29 -13.18
N ALA A 208 -1.77 15.07 -12.63
CA ALA A 208 -1.31 13.84 -13.29
C ALA A 208 -2.43 13.21 -14.12
N VAL A 209 -3.59 13.00 -13.51
CA VAL A 209 -4.75 12.28 -14.05
C VAL A 209 -6.01 13.05 -13.64
N LYS A 210 -6.93 13.27 -14.58
CA LYS A 210 -8.14 14.08 -14.36
C LYS A 210 -9.34 13.26 -13.88
N GLU A 211 -9.29 11.97 -14.12
CA GLU A 211 -10.36 11.05 -13.77
C GLU A 211 -10.53 11.00 -12.25
N ARG A 212 -11.79 10.98 -11.83
CA ARG A 212 -12.18 10.88 -10.43
C ARG A 212 -11.74 9.54 -9.84
N GLY A 213 -10.92 9.59 -8.80
CA GLY A 213 -10.42 8.42 -8.05
C GLY A 213 -9.72 8.85 -6.76
N GLU A 214 -9.11 7.93 -6.03
CA GLU A 214 -8.21 8.19 -4.89
C GLU A 214 -7.16 7.07 -4.80
N GLY A 215 -6.33 7.05 -3.76
CA GLY A 215 -5.31 6.01 -3.57
C GLY A 215 -4.39 5.76 -4.76
N PRO A 216 -3.69 6.78 -5.30
CA PRO A 216 -2.69 6.52 -6.32
C PRO A 216 -1.58 5.63 -5.73
N VAL A 217 -1.20 4.57 -6.44
CA VAL A 217 -0.02 3.76 -6.12
C VAL A 217 0.86 3.70 -7.35
N VAL A 218 2.09 4.22 -7.27
CA VAL A 218 2.97 4.40 -8.43
C VAL A 218 4.25 3.59 -8.30
N PHE A 219 4.47 2.68 -9.24
CA PHE A 219 5.61 1.76 -9.19
C PHE A 219 6.21 1.54 -10.58
N LYS A 220 7.50 1.17 -10.62
CA LYS A 220 8.17 0.75 -11.85
C LYS A 220 8.15 -0.77 -11.98
N TRP A 221 7.63 -1.29 -13.08
CA TRP A 221 7.64 -2.72 -13.37
C TRP A 221 7.60 -2.98 -14.88
N LYS A 222 8.40 -3.95 -15.34
CA LYS A 222 8.54 -4.30 -16.78
C LYS A 222 8.89 -3.09 -17.64
N GLU A 223 9.88 -2.32 -17.19
CA GLU A 223 10.39 -1.09 -17.83
C GLU A 223 9.40 0.08 -17.99
N LEU A 224 8.18 -0.05 -17.46
CA LEU A 224 7.18 1.01 -17.45
C LEU A 224 6.92 1.49 -16.01
N TYR A 225 6.42 2.71 -15.90
CA TYR A 225 5.76 3.17 -14.69
C TYR A 225 4.28 2.84 -14.78
N TRP A 226 3.73 2.38 -13.67
CA TRP A 226 2.33 2.07 -13.50
C TRP A 226 1.77 2.94 -12.40
N MET A 227 0.52 3.37 -12.56
CA MET A 227 -0.28 4.00 -11.52
C MET A 227 -1.58 3.24 -11.39
N ILE A 228 -1.92 2.83 -10.19
CA ILE A 228 -3.22 2.23 -9.85
C ILE A 228 -3.97 3.21 -8.96
N CYS A 229 -5.26 3.44 -9.23
CA CYS A 229 -6.11 4.29 -8.40
C CYS A 229 -7.42 3.58 -8.03
N ASP A 230 -7.91 3.80 -6.81
CA ASP A 230 -9.27 3.42 -6.43
C ASP A 230 -10.28 4.33 -7.13
N SER A 231 -11.06 3.76 -8.04
CA SER A 231 -12.10 4.48 -8.79
C SER A 231 -13.51 4.20 -8.25
N TRP A 232 -13.61 3.47 -7.14
CA TRP A 232 -14.84 2.88 -6.56
C TRP A 232 -15.63 1.97 -7.53
N ASP A 233 -15.04 1.63 -8.68
CA ASP A 233 -15.54 0.65 -9.66
C ASP A 233 -14.45 -0.38 -10.00
N GLY A 234 -13.79 -0.89 -8.96
CA GLY A 234 -12.49 -1.53 -9.07
C GLY A 234 -11.37 -0.50 -9.19
N LEU A 235 -10.19 -0.98 -9.56
CA LEU A 235 -8.99 -0.16 -9.60
C LEU A 235 -8.64 0.20 -11.05
N SER A 236 -8.59 1.49 -11.34
CA SER A 236 -8.11 1.99 -12.62
C SER A 236 -6.61 1.83 -12.72
N VAL A 237 -6.12 1.47 -13.91
CA VAL A 237 -4.71 1.24 -14.19
C VAL A 237 -4.25 2.19 -15.28
N TYR A 238 -3.09 2.80 -15.07
CA TYR A 238 -2.44 3.68 -16.01
C TYR A 238 -0.99 3.24 -16.20
N ASN A 239 -0.43 3.47 -17.38
CA ASN A 239 1.00 3.33 -17.63
C ASN A 239 1.62 4.64 -18.14
N SER A 240 2.92 4.79 -17.90
CA SER A 240 3.71 5.93 -18.33
C SER A 240 5.16 5.53 -18.58
N THR A 241 5.83 6.24 -19.47
CA THR A 241 7.29 6.15 -19.69
C THR A 241 8.07 7.26 -19.00
N ASP A 242 7.38 8.30 -18.50
CA ASP A 242 8.02 9.55 -18.03
C ASP A 242 7.44 10.10 -16.70
N LEU A 243 6.49 9.38 -16.08
CA LEU A 243 5.79 9.76 -14.84
C LEU A 243 4.94 11.04 -14.94
N THR A 244 4.73 11.57 -16.15
CA THR A 244 3.96 12.81 -16.39
C THR A 244 2.81 12.60 -17.36
N ASN A 245 3.00 11.79 -18.40
CA ASN A 245 2.00 11.46 -19.40
C ASN A 245 1.50 10.04 -19.14
N TRP A 246 0.21 9.91 -18.83
CA TRP A 246 -0.40 8.66 -18.38
C TRP A 246 -1.40 8.14 -19.42
N ASN A 247 -1.24 6.89 -19.82
CA ASN A 247 -2.18 6.16 -20.68
C ASN A 247 -3.08 5.29 -19.82
N LYS A 248 -4.38 5.53 -19.88
CA LYS A 248 -5.37 4.73 -19.13
C LYS A 248 -5.61 3.39 -19.83
N GLN A 249 -5.56 2.31 -19.05
CA GLN A 249 -6.05 0.99 -19.46
C GLN A 249 -7.58 0.99 -19.56
N GLU A 250 -8.13 0.32 -20.58
CA GLU A 250 -9.58 0.29 -20.83
C GLU A 250 -10.37 -0.34 -19.67
N HIS A 251 -9.84 -1.41 -19.06
CA HIS A 251 -10.53 -2.16 -18.02
C HIS A 251 -9.87 -2.01 -16.66
N ASN A 252 -10.70 -1.78 -15.64
CA ASN A 252 -10.29 -1.79 -14.24
C ASN A 252 -9.99 -3.23 -13.78
N ILE A 253 -8.97 -3.39 -12.94
CA ILE A 253 -8.72 -4.65 -12.22
C ILE A 253 -9.54 -4.69 -10.93
N LEU A 254 -9.74 -5.88 -10.34
CA LEU A 254 -10.48 -6.07 -9.07
C LEU A 254 -11.90 -5.47 -9.03
N LYS A 255 -12.49 -5.23 -10.21
CA LYS A 255 -13.86 -4.73 -10.37
C LYS A 255 -14.90 -5.82 -10.07
N GLU A 256 -14.67 -7.01 -10.59
CA GLU A 256 -15.61 -8.13 -10.41
C GLU A 256 -15.36 -8.84 -9.06
N PRO A 257 -16.42 -9.25 -8.34
CA PRO A 257 -16.34 -10.11 -7.17
C PRO A 257 -15.50 -11.37 -7.39
N GLY A 258 -14.67 -11.72 -6.41
CA GLY A 258 -13.99 -13.02 -6.34
C GLY A 258 -14.83 -14.07 -5.58
N LYS A 259 -14.20 -15.21 -5.27
CA LYS A 259 -14.80 -16.35 -4.57
C LYS A 259 -14.31 -16.52 -3.13
N GLY A 260 -13.25 -15.82 -2.73
CA GLY A 260 -12.73 -15.87 -1.35
C GLY A 260 -13.77 -15.35 -0.35
N ILE A 261 -13.77 -15.86 0.89
CA ILE A 261 -14.83 -15.58 1.88
C ILE A 261 -15.07 -14.09 2.13
N ASP A 262 -14.00 -13.28 2.15
CA ASP A 262 -14.06 -11.83 2.30
C ASP A 262 -13.71 -11.07 1.00
N ASP A 263 -13.70 -11.76 -0.16
CA ASP A 263 -13.19 -11.25 -1.44
C ASP A 263 -14.28 -11.11 -2.51
N GLN A 264 -15.55 -11.12 -2.10
CA GLN A 264 -16.74 -11.20 -2.99
C GLN A 264 -17.31 -9.83 -3.38
N VAL A 265 -16.47 -8.80 -3.31
CA VAL A 265 -16.83 -7.41 -3.64
C VAL A 265 -15.65 -6.74 -4.36
N LYS A 266 -15.88 -5.54 -4.90
CA LYS A 266 -14.82 -4.72 -5.50
C LYS A 266 -13.65 -4.52 -4.52
N GLY A 267 -12.42 -4.58 -5.04
CA GLY A 267 -11.24 -4.16 -4.30
C GLY A 267 -11.17 -2.64 -4.18
N GLY A 268 -10.68 -2.14 -3.05
CA GLY A 268 -10.40 -0.72 -2.80
C GLY A 268 -8.91 -0.41 -2.77
N HIS A 269 -8.56 0.81 -2.33
CA HIS A 269 -7.21 1.37 -2.18
C HIS A 269 -6.13 0.28 -1.95
N PRO A 270 -5.18 0.14 -2.89
CA PRO A 270 -4.18 -0.92 -2.84
C PRO A 270 -2.81 -0.44 -2.31
N ASP A 271 -1.87 -1.37 -2.25
CA ASP A 271 -0.44 -1.15 -2.37
C ASP A 271 0.16 -2.24 -3.28
N VAL A 272 1.33 -2.00 -3.88
CA VAL A 272 1.99 -2.93 -4.79
C VAL A 272 3.44 -3.14 -4.40
N VAL A 273 3.79 -4.40 -4.10
CA VAL A 273 5.18 -4.81 -3.88
C VAL A 273 5.73 -5.48 -5.13
N ILE A 274 6.84 -4.94 -5.63
CA ILE A 274 7.66 -5.57 -6.67
C ILE A 274 8.78 -6.36 -6.01
N ASP A 275 8.81 -7.66 -6.24
CA ASP A 275 9.83 -8.55 -5.68
C ASP A 275 10.23 -9.62 -6.71
N ASN A 276 11.54 -9.80 -6.91
CA ASN A 276 12.10 -10.77 -7.87
C ASN A 276 11.45 -10.75 -9.27
N GLY A 277 11.12 -9.55 -9.77
CA GLY A 277 10.51 -9.36 -11.08
C GLY A 277 9.02 -9.71 -11.16
N LYS A 278 8.40 -10.11 -10.04
CA LYS A 278 6.94 -10.24 -9.86
C LYS A 278 6.37 -8.99 -9.21
N ALA A 279 5.06 -8.83 -9.34
CA ALA A 279 4.31 -7.75 -8.74
C ALA A 279 3.11 -8.33 -7.98
N TYR A 280 2.94 -7.92 -6.72
CA TYR A 280 1.88 -8.36 -5.84
C TYR A 280 1.05 -7.16 -5.40
N ILE A 281 -0.25 -7.21 -5.63
CA ILE A 281 -1.18 -6.16 -5.19
C ILE A 281 -1.84 -6.58 -3.88
N PHE A 282 -1.66 -5.76 -2.86
CA PHE A 282 -2.35 -5.83 -1.57
C PHE A 282 -3.51 -4.85 -1.64
N TYR A 283 -4.71 -5.25 -1.22
CA TYR A 283 -5.89 -4.38 -1.31
C TYR A 283 -6.90 -4.74 -0.26
N PHE A 284 -7.74 -3.80 0.14
CA PHE A 284 -8.82 -4.09 1.08
C PHE A 284 -10.15 -4.33 0.37
N THR A 285 -11.04 -5.03 1.07
CA THR A 285 -12.45 -5.22 0.69
C THR A 285 -13.35 -4.88 1.86
N HIS A 286 -14.58 -4.45 1.57
CA HIS A 286 -15.66 -4.42 2.54
C HIS A 286 -16.62 -5.59 2.27
N PRO A 287 -16.31 -6.80 2.78
CA PRO A 287 -16.96 -8.04 2.35
C PRO A 287 -18.48 -8.06 2.53
N GLY A 288 -19.02 -7.34 3.52
CA GLY A 288 -20.46 -7.24 3.69
C GLY A 288 -21.14 -6.24 2.76
N ARG A 289 -20.44 -5.44 1.94
CA ARG A 289 -21.08 -4.51 0.97
C ARG A 289 -21.54 -5.22 -0.29
N VAL A 290 -22.58 -6.04 -0.14
CA VAL A 290 -23.19 -6.82 -1.22
C VAL A 290 -24.38 -6.08 -1.85
N PRO A 291 -24.82 -6.43 -3.08
CA PRO A 291 -25.95 -5.75 -3.72
C PRO A 291 -27.24 -5.73 -2.88
N SER A 292 -27.51 -6.78 -2.10
CA SER A 292 -28.75 -6.93 -1.31
C SER A 292 -28.85 -6.03 -0.08
N ASN A 293 -27.74 -5.43 0.37
CA ASN A 293 -27.73 -4.51 1.52
C ASN A 293 -27.16 -3.13 1.17
N LYS A 294 -27.24 -2.74 -0.10
CA LYS A 294 -26.82 -1.42 -0.58
C LYS A 294 -27.41 -0.31 0.29
N GLY A 295 -26.54 0.58 0.79
CA GLY A 295 -26.92 1.71 1.64
C GLY A 295 -27.17 1.37 3.11
N LYS A 296 -27.04 0.11 3.52
CA LYS A 296 -27.09 -0.24 4.95
C LYS A 296 -25.77 0.07 5.61
N ASP A 297 -25.85 0.71 6.76
CA ASP A 297 -24.71 1.00 7.62
C ASP A 297 -24.76 0.09 8.86
N SER A 298 -23.85 -0.88 8.92
CA SER A 298 -23.77 -1.87 10.00
C SER A 298 -22.34 -2.38 10.13
N TYR A 299 -22.04 -3.08 11.22
CA TYR A 299 -20.74 -3.77 11.39
C TYR A 299 -20.34 -4.57 10.14
N GLU A 300 -21.24 -5.33 9.53
CA GLU A 300 -20.94 -6.14 8.35
C GLU A 300 -20.57 -5.30 7.12
N THR A 301 -21.21 -4.15 6.90
CA THR A 301 -20.90 -3.28 5.76
C THR A 301 -19.71 -2.34 6.01
N ARG A 302 -19.29 -2.21 7.28
CA ARG A 302 -18.13 -1.44 7.74
C ARG A 302 -16.85 -2.27 7.80
N ARG A 303 -16.92 -3.53 8.27
CA ARG A 303 -15.73 -4.37 8.44
C ARG A 303 -14.95 -4.48 7.14
N SER A 304 -13.64 -4.60 7.26
CA SER A 304 -12.77 -4.78 6.11
C SER A 304 -11.65 -5.77 6.39
N SER A 305 -11.11 -6.31 5.31
CA SER A 305 -10.02 -7.27 5.32
C SER A 305 -9.05 -6.96 4.20
N ILE A 306 -7.77 -7.21 4.42
CA ILE A 306 -6.75 -7.13 3.38
C ILE A 306 -6.70 -8.45 2.63
N GLN A 307 -6.48 -8.36 1.33
CA GLN A 307 -6.38 -9.43 0.35
C GLN A 307 -5.07 -9.26 -0.42
N VAL A 308 -4.66 -10.29 -1.17
CA VAL A 308 -3.52 -10.22 -2.08
C VAL A 308 -3.81 -10.95 -3.39
N ALA A 309 -3.29 -10.42 -4.49
CA ALA A 309 -3.26 -11.08 -5.81
C ALA A 309 -1.91 -10.87 -6.49
N GLU A 310 -1.51 -11.79 -7.37
CA GLU A 310 -0.37 -11.57 -8.28
C GLU A 310 -0.86 -10.76 -9.49
N LEU A 311 -0.10 -9.71 -9.84
CA LEU A 311 -0.31 -8.94 -11.05
C LEU A 311 0.39 -9.62 -12.23
N HIS A 312 -0.26 -9.61 -13.39
CA HIS A 312 0.24 -10.19 -14.63
C HIS A 312 0.31 -9.12 -15.72
N PHE A 313 1.50 -8.94 -16.27
CA PHE A 313 1.74 -8.04 -17.40
C PHE A 313 1.48 -8.77 -18.73
N ASN A 314 0.68 -8.16 -19.59
CA ASN A 314 0.46 -8.59 -20.96
C ASN A 314 1.21 -7.64 -21.90
N GLU A 315 2.27 -8.15 -22.52
CA GLU A 315 3.14 -7.39 -23.43
C GLU A 315 2.46 -6.96 -24.74
N LYS A 316 1.44 -7.69 -25.19
CA LYS A 316 0.77 -7.39 -26.48
C LYS A 316 -0.08 -6.13 -26.40
N ASP A 317 -0.82 -6.01 -25.29
CA ASP A 317 -1.79 -4.93 -25.08
C ASP A 317 -1.25 -3.85 -24.13
N ILE A 318 -0.07 -4.07 -23.53
CA ILE A 318 0.55 -3.21 -22.51
C ILE A 318 -0.43 -2.98 -21.35
N THR A 319 -0.91 -4.09 -20.78
CA THR A 319 -1.91 -4.09 -19.71
C THR A 319 -1.46 -4.90 -18.50
N ILE A 320 -1.97 -4.53 -17.32
CA ILE A 320 -1.87 -5.35 -16.11
C ILE A 320 -3.25 -5.90 -15.78
N THR A 321 -3.27 -7.20 -15.45
CA THR A 321 -4.46 -7.91 -14.97
C THR A 321 -4.11 -8.67 -13.69
N CYS A 322 -5.12 -9.16 -12.97
CA CYS A 322 -4.92 -10.08 -11.86
C CYS A 322 -6.08 -11.06 -11.75
N ASN A 323 -5.76 -12.34 -11.48
CA ASN A 323 -6.76 -13.32 -11.09
C ASN A 323 -6.78 -13.45 -9.57
N ARG A 324 -7.67 -12.70 -8.91
CA ARG A 324 -7.77 -12.71 -7.45
C ARG A 324 -8.12 -14.07 -6.86
N ASP A 325 -8.75 -14.98 -7.62
CA ASP A 325 -9.09 -16.33 -7.15
C ASP A 325 -7.95 -17.33 -7.24
N GLN A 326 -6.85 -16.95 -7.90
CA GLN A 326 -5.65 -17.77 -7.94
C GLN A 326 -4.96 -17.75 -6.57
N LYS A 327 -4.49 -18.93 -6.12
CA LYS A 327 -3.63 -19.00 -4.93
C LYS A 327 -2.37 -18.21 -5.18
N VAL A 328 -2.05 -17.29 -4.28
CA VAL A 328 -0.81 -16.53 -4.29
C VAL A 328 0.18 -17.25 -3.40
N THR A 329 1.33 -17.61 -3.94
CA THR A 329 2.47 -18.03 -3.13
C THR A 329 3.38 -16.81 -2.97
N LEU A 330 3.44 -16.26 -1.77
CA LEU A 330 4.33 -15.16 -1.45
C LEU A 330 5.69 -15.70 -1.01
N ASN A 331 6.74 -15.08 -1.54
CA ASN A 331 8.10 -15.28 -1.11
C ASN A 331 8.84 -13.93 -1.15
N LEU A 332 8.23 -12.93 -0.51
CA LEU A 332 8.76 -11.58 -0.51
C LEU A 332 10.16 -11.56 0.11
N THR A 333 11.16 -11.17 -0.67
CA THR A 333 12.55 -11.17 -0.20
C THR A 333 12.89 -9.95 0.66
N ARG A 334 14.06 -9.97 1.29
CA ARG A 334 14.56 -8.83 2.06
C ARG A 334 14.99 -7.76 1.07
N ILE A 335 14.06 -6.95 0.57
CA ILE A 335 14.30 -6.06 -0.57
C ILE A 335 15.52 -5.16 -0.29
N MET A 336 16.48 -5.21 -1.21
CA MET A 336 17.54 -4.23 -1.42
C MET A 336 17.26 -3.52 -2.74
N HIS A 337 16.43 -2.48 -2.73
CA HIS A 337 16.24 -1.60 -3.88
C HIS A 337 16.56 -0.16 -3.49
#